data_AF-A0A199VWN8-F1
#
_entry.id   AF-A0A199VWN8-F1
#
_cell.length_a   1.000
_cell.length_b   1.000
_cell.length_c   1.000
_cell.angle_alpha   90.00
_cell.angle_beta   90.00
_cell.angle_gamma   90.00
#
_symmetry.space_group_name_H-M   'P 1'
#
loop_
_entity.id
_entity.type
_entity.pdbx_description
1 polymer ?
#
loop_
_entity_poly.entity_id
_entity_poly.type
_entity_poly.pdbx_seq_one_letter_code
_entity_poly.pdbx_strand_id
1 'polypeptide(L)'
;MSTSSSSSSSTGSWCGEREQVQCGYLKRLFMSKINRPHVLRRLVSFMSGKGDKIGVIVGTVTDDKRVYEVPAMKVTALRFTETARARIVNAGGECLTFDQLALRAPLGQNTVLLRGPKNAREAVKHFGKAPGVPHSHTKPYVRAKGRKFEKARGRRNSRGFRV
;
A
#
# COMPACT_ATOMS: atom_id res chain seq x y z
N MET A 1 17.39 57.54 10.18
CA MET A 1 17.95 56.19 9.89
C MET A 1 17.62 55.36 11.12
N SER A 2 16.79 54.32 11.11
CA SER A 2 16.69 53.21 10.17
C SER A 2 15.32 52.53 10.32
N THR A 3 14.76 52.12 9.19
CA THR A 3 13.59 51.27 9.07
C THR A 3 13.97 49.82 9.38
N SER A 4 13.23 49.15 10.26
CA SER A 4 13.39 47.71 10.52
C SER A 4 12.55 46.92 9.52
N SER A 5 13.20 46.44 8.48
CA SER A 5 12.66 45.53 7.46
C SER A 5 12.58 44.10 8.00
N SER A 6 11.37 43.62 8.26
CA SER A 6 11.08 42.20 8.50
C SER A 6 11.23 41.41 7.21
N SER A 7 12.31 40.65 7.11
CA SER A 7 12.62 39.71 6.04
C SER A 7 11.79 38.43 6.20
N SER A 8 10.70 38.32 5.44
CA SER A 8 9.96 37.09 5.21
C SER A 8 10.84 36.13 4.40
N SER A 9 11.42 35.14 5.09
CA SER A 9 12.14 34.03 4.48
C SER A 9 11.14 33.05 3.84
N SER A 10 10.81 33.31 2.59
CA SER A 10 10.10 32.37 1.71
C SER A 10 11.01 31.17 1.41
N THR A 11 10.98 30.17 2.30
CA THR A 11 11.52 28.84 2.01
C THR A 11 10.64 28.20 0.94
N GLY A 12 11.27 27.85 -0.19
CA GLY A 12 10.61 27.49 -1.44
C GLY A 12 9.62 26.33 -1.31
N SER A 13 8.34 26.64 -1.51
CA SER A 13 7.27 25.68 -1.75
C SER A 13 7.14 25.41 -3.27
N TRP A 14 8.14 24.73 -3.83
CA TRP A 14 8.05 24.24 -5.21
C TRP A 14 7.17 22.98 -5.26
N CYS A 15 5.85 23.20 -5.28
CA CYS A 15 4.80 22.42 -5.95
C CYS A 15 3.50 22.61 -5.16
N GLY A 16 2.64 23.52 -5.63
CA GLY A 16 1.33 23.77 -5.06
C GLY A 16 0.53 22.47 -4.94
N GLU A 17 -0.29 22.36 -3.89
CA GLU A 17 -1.15 21.20 -3.56
C GLU A 17 -2.04 20.73 -4.72
N ARG A 18 -2.19 21.56 -5.77
CA ARG A 18 -3.02 21.33 -6.96
C ARG A 18 -2.46 20.32 -7.96
N GLU A 19 -1.16 19.99 -7.95
CA GLU A 19 -0.53 19.08 -8.94
C GLU A 19 0.04 17.77 -8.35
N GLN A 20 0.03 17.63 -7.01
CA GLN A 20 0.73 16.51 -6.36
C GLN A 20 0.10 15.14 -6.68
N VAL A 21 -1.18 15.10 -7.05
CA VAL A 21 -1.90 13.85 -7.31
C VAL A 21 -1.54 13.26 -8.69
N GLN A 22 -1.45 14.10 -9.74
CA GLN A 22 -1.10 13.68 -11.11
C GLN A 22 0.29 13.03 -11.17
N CYS A 23 1.28 13.69 -10.55
CA CYS A 23 2.64 13.18 -10.40
C CYS A 23 2.66 11.83 -9.64
N GLY A 24 1.81 11.72 -8.62
CA GLY A 24 1.62 10.49 -7.84
C GLY A 24 1.08 9.30 -8.65
N TYR A 25 0.18 9.54 -9.61
CA TYR A 25 -0.33 8.49 -10.51
C TYR A 25 0.74 7.97 -11.45
N LEU A 26 1.38 8.88 -12.19
CA LEU A 26 2.34 8.54 -13.23
C LEU A 26 3.53 7.76 -12.66
N LYS A 27 4.09 8.24 -11.55
CA LYS A 27 5.20 7.58 -10.86
C LYS A 27 4.84 6.15 -10.44
N ARG A 28 3.58 5.90 -10.04
CA ARG A 28 3.11 4.57 -9.62
C ARG A 28 2.80 3.64 -10.80
N LEU A 29 2.38 4.17 -11.94
CA LEU A 29 2.13 3.40 -13.16
C LEU A 29 3.43 2.78 -13.69
N PHE A 30 4.52 3.55 -13.71
CA PHE A 30 5.84 3.09 -14.14
C PHE A 30 6.54 2.15 -13.14
N MET A 31 5.97 1.91 -11.95
CA MET A 31 6.58 0.99 -10.99
C MET A 31 6.42 -0.47 -11.43
N SER A 32 7.44 -1.27 -11.13
CA SER A 32 7.39 -2.73 -11.29
C SER A 32 6.21 -3.36 -10.53
N LYS A 33 5.77 -4.54 -10.97
CA LYS A 33 4.62 -5.28 -10.39
C LYS A 33 4.75 -5.50 -8.88
N ILE A 34 5.98 -5.65 -8.40
CA ILE A 34 6.33 -5.82 -6.98
C ILE A 34 5.76 -4.68 -6.11
N ASN A 35 5.72 -3.47 -6.66
CA ASN A 35 5.38 -2.25 -5.93
C ASN A 35 3.89 -1.87 -5.99
N ARG A 36 3.07 -2.74 -6.61
CA ARG A 36 1.61 -2.56 -6.83
C ARG A 36 0.71 -3.63 -6.15
N PRO A 37 0.91 -4.01 -4.86
CA PRO A 37 0.03 -4.97 -4.18
C PRO A 37 -1.20 -4.30 -3.58
N HIS A 38 -2.43 -4.85 -3.75
CA HIS A 38 -3.63 -4.35 -3.05
C HIS A 38 -4.67 -5.46 -2.79
N VAL A 39 -5.46 -5.30 -1.73
CA VAL A 39 -6.46 -6.26 -1.20
C VAL A 39 -7.72 -5.49 -0.76
N LEU A 40 -8.92 -6.00 -1.07
CA LEU A 40 -10.21 -5.36 -0.77
C LEU A 40 -10.39 -4.94 0.70
N ARG A 41 -10.05 -5.81 1.66
CA ARG A 41 -10.21 -5.52 3.12
C ARG A 41 -9.59 -4.19 3.55
N ARG A 42 -8.41 -3.87 3.00
CA ARG A 42 -7.73 -2.62 3.33
C ARG A 42 -8.40 -1.41 2.72
N LEU A 43 -9.02 -1.57 1.54
CA LEU A 43 -9.75 -0.50 0.89
C LEU A 43 -10.93 -0.07 1.74
N VAL A 44 -11.71 -1.03 2.25
CA VAL A 44 -12.81 -0.77 3.17
C VAL A 44 -12.33 0.03 4.38
N SER A 45 -11.24 -0.41 5.03
CA SER A 45 -10.69 0.30 6.19
C SER A 45 -10.16 1.71 5.87
N PHE A 46 -9.61 1.94 4.68
CA PHE A 46 -9.13 3.28 4.30
C PHE A 46 -10.25 4.21 3.81
N MET A 47 -11.36 3.65 3.36
CA MET A 47 -12.55 4.38 2.90
C MET A 47 -13.57 4.62 4.01
N SER A 48 -13.42 3.99 5.18
CA SER A 48 -14.21 4.32 6.37
C SER A 48 -14.07 5.82 6.68
N GLY A 49 -15.20 6.54 6.69
CA GLY A 49 -15.26 8.00 6.91
C GLY A 49 -14.99 8.87 5.68
N LYS A 50 -14.86 8.29 4.47
CA LYS A 50 -14.60 9.01 3.21
C LYS A 50 -15.51 8.51 2.08
N GLY A 51 -16.83 8.53 2.31
CA GLY A 51 -17.82 8.00 1.36
C GLY A 51 -17.89 8.75 0.03
N ASP A 52 -17.66 10.06 0.04
CA ASP A 52 -17.86 10.92 -1.14
C ASP A 52 -16.68 10.87 -2.14
N LYS A 53 -15.54 10.33 -1.70
CA LYS A 53 -14.28 10.36 -2.46
C LYS A 53 -14.07 9.07 -3.24
N ILE A 54 -13.43 9.20 -4.40
CA ILE A 54 -13.07 8.05 -5.24
C ILE A 54 -11.77 7.43 -4.72
N GLY A 55 -11.80 6.15 -4.36
CA GLY A 55 -10.61 5.40 -3.96
C GLY A 55 -9.79 4.98 -5.17
N VAL A 56 -8.58 5.53 -5.35
CA VAL A 56 -7.74 5.26 -6.52
C VAL A 56 -6.57 4.36 -6.16
N ILE A 57 -6.44 3.26 -6.91
CA ILE A 57 -5.50 2.19 -6.66
C ILE A 57 -4.70 1.91 -7.92
N VAL A 58 -3.42 2.22 -7.89
CA VAL A 58 -2.52 1.84 -8.98
C VAL A 58 -2.06 0.40 -8.76
N GLY A 59 -2.87 -0.56 -9.22
CA GLY A 59 -2.62 -1.99 -9.12
C GLY A 59 -3.87 -2.84 -9.30
N THR A 60 -3.76 -4.11 -8.93
CA THR A 60 -4.84 -5.10 -9.01
C THR A 60 -5.64 -5.15 -7.72
N VAL A 61 -6.96 -5.13 -7.81
CA VAL A 61 -7.86 -5.30 -6.67
C VAL A 61 -8.30 -6.77 -6.58
N THR A 62 -7.92 -7.40 -5.47
CA THR A 62 -8.19 -8.80 -5.17
C THR A 62 -9.28 -8.95 -4.12
N ASP A 63 -10.18 -9.91 -4.34
CA ASP A 63 -11.22 -10.24 -3.39
C ASP A 63 -10.67 -10.84 -2.09
N ASP A 64 -11.37 -10.56 -0.99
CA ASP A 64 -11.07 -11.11 0.33
C ASP A 64 -12.36 -11.69 0.93
N LYS A 65 -12.48 -13.03 0.89
CA LYS A 65 -13.64 -13.78 1.39
C LYS A 65 -13.90 -13.59 2.89
N ARG A 66 -12.92 -13.08 3.64
CA ARG A 66 -13.04 -12.84 5.09
C ARG A 66 -13.84 -11.58 5.43
N VAL A 67 -13.97 -10.68 4.46
CA VAL A 67 -14.84 -9.52 4.60
C VAL A 67 -16.23 -9.99 4.22
N TYR A 68 -17.21 -9.85 5.10
CA TYR A 68 -18.59 -10.27 4.81
C TYR A 68 -19.34 -9.16 4.08
N GLU A 69 -19.34 -7.97 4.66
CA GLU A 69 -20.04 -6.80 4.12
C GLU A 69 -19.04 -5.84 3.45
N VAL A 70 -19.33 -5.49 2.20
CA VAL A 70 -18.59 -4.47 1.46
C VAL A 70 -19.50 -3.25 1.36
N PRO A 71 -19.09 -2.07 1.87
CA PRO A 71 -19.90 -0.87 1.72
C PRO A 71 -19.88 -0.37 0.28
N ALA A 72 -20.94 0.33 -0.13
CA ALA A 72 -21.01 0.99 -1.43
C ALA A 72 -19.85 1.98 -1.58
N MET A 73 -19.00 1.81 -2.59
CA MET A 73 -17.84 2.66 -2.81
C MET A 73 -17.49 2.80 -4.28
N LYS A 74 -16.89 3.94 -4.63
CA LYS A 74 -16.35 4.23 -5.96
C LYS A 74 -14.86 3.92 -5.96
N VAL A 75 -14.45 2.89 -6.70
CA VAL A 75 -13.06 2.42 -6.72
C VAL A 75 -12.52 2.45 -8.14
N THR A 76 -11.37 3.10 -8.32
CA THR A 76 -10.59 3.06 -9.57
C THR A 76 -9.40 2.14 -9.41
N ALA A 77 -9.20 1.20 -10.34
CA ALA A 77 -8.01 0.35 -10.35
C ALA A 77 -7.53 -0.01 -11.77
N LEU A 78 -6.33 -0.58 -11.87
CA LEU A 78 -5.80 -1.07 -13.15
C LEU A 78 -6.51 -2.35 -13.59
N ARG A 79 -6.73 -3.26 -12.64
CA ARG A 79 -7.40 -4.54 -12.88
C ARG A 79 -8.24 -4.91 -11.66
N PHE A 80 -9.43 -5.45 -11.92
CA PHE A 80 -10.28 -6.06 -10.91
C PHE A 80 -10.32 -7.56 -11.14
N THR A 81 -10.25 -8.33 -10.06
CA THR A 81 -10.69 -9.73 -10.10
C THR A 81 -12.20 -9.78 -10.32
N GLU A 82 -12.69 -10.78 -11.06
CA GLU A 82 -14.12 -10.90 -11.38
C GLU A 82 -14.98 -10.98 -10.12
N THR A 83 -14.52 -11.75 -9.12
CA THR A 83 -15.18 -11.86 -7.82
C THR A 83 -15.22 -10.53 -7.08
N ALA A 84 -14.14 -9.75 -7.08
CA ALA A 84 -14.11 -8.43 -6.44
C ALA A 84 -15.06 -7.46 -7.15
N ARG A 85 -15.10 -7.48 -8.48
CA ARG A 85 -15.99 -6.63 -9.27
C ARG A 85 -17.46 -6.94 -8.96
N ALA A 86 -17.84 -8.22 -8.99
CA ALA A 86 -19.19 -8.66 -8.67
C ALA A 86 -19.62 -8.20 -7.27
N ARG A 87 -18.75 -8.32 -6.27
CA ARG A 87 -19.06 -7.89 -4.89
C ARG A 87 -19.24 -6.39 -4.74
N ILE A 88 -18.40 -5.59 -5.40
CA ILE A 88 -18.53 -4.12 -5.37
C ILE A 88 -19.84 -3.70 -6.05
N VAL A 89 -20.15 -4.28 -7.21
CA VAL A 89 -21.38 -3.96 -7.95
C VAL A 89 -22.63 -4.40 -7.18
N ASN A 90 -22.60 -5.58 -6.57
CA ASN A 90 -23.71 -6.07 -5.73
C ASN A 90 -23.94 -5.20 -4.49
N ALA A 91 -22.89 -4.56 -3.96
CA ALA A 91 -23.00 -3.59 -2.89
C ALA A 91 -23.48 -2.20 -3.35
N GLY A 92 -23.79 -2.01 -4.64
CA GLY A 92 -24.15 -0.71 -5.22
C GLY A 92 -22.97 0.23 -5.43
N GLY A 93 -21.74 -0.29 -5.45
CA GLY A 93 -20.53 0.46 -5.73
C GLY A 93 -20.18 0.54 -7.22
N GLU A 94 -19.29 1.46 -7.58
CA GLU A 94 -18.83 1.65 -8.95
C GLU A 94 -17.36 1.20 -9.10
N CYS A 95 -17.10 0.34 -10.08
CA CYS A 95 -15.75 -0.03 -10.50
C CYS A 95 -15.34 0.79 -11.72
N LEU A 96 -14.33 1.65 -11.57
CA LEU A 96 -13.87 2.58 -12.59
C LEU A 96 -12.51 2.18 -13.17
N THR A 97 -12.30 2.48 -14.45
CA THR A 97 -10.98 2.45 -15.09
C THR A 97 -10.24 3.77 -14.90
N PHE A 98 -8.93 3.78 -15.18
CA PHE A 98 -8.15 5.02 -15.12
C PHE A 98 -8.57 6.04 -16.18
N ASP A 99 -9.01 5.59 -17.35
CA ASP A 99 -9.50 6.48 -18.41
C ASP A 99 -10.81 7.17 -17.98
N GLN A 100 -11.72 6.41 -17.36
CA GLN A 100 -12.96 6.96 -16.79
C GLN A 100 -12.69 7.92 -15.63
N LEU A 101 -11.66 7.65 -14.82
CA LEU A 101 -11.24 8.56 -13.76
C LEU A 101 -10.70 9.87 -14.33
N ALA A 102 -9.89 9.81 -15.39
CA ALA A 102 -9.32 11.00 -16.02
C ALA A 102 -10.41 11.94 -16.57
N LEU A 103 -11.51 11.38 -17.10
CA LEU A 103 -12.66 12.16 -17.55
C LEU A 103 -13.44 12.80 -16.38
N ARG A 104 -13.61 12.08 -15.26
CA ARG A 104 -14.37 12.58 -14.10
C ARG A 104 -13.60 13.59 -13.25
N ALA A 105 -12.31 13.33 -13.03
CA ALA A 105 -11.44 14.11 -12.16
C ALA A 105 -10.07 14.30 -12.83
N PRO A 106 -9.98 15.16 -13.87
CA PRO A 106 -8.74 15.37 -14.62
C PRO A 106 -7.60 15.93 -13.76
N LEU A 107 -7.95 16.65 -12.69
CA LEU A 107 -7.03 17.23 -11.69
C LEU A 107 -6.84 16.33 -10.45
N GLY A 108 -7.51 15.18 -10.37
CA GLY A 108 -7.48 14.31 -9.20
C GLY A 108 -8.18 14.86 -7.95
N GLN A 109 -9.01 15.89 -8.08
CA GLN A 109 -9.84 16.41 -6.99
C GLN A 109 -10.82 15.34 -6.49
N ASN A 110 -11.09 15.30 -5.18
CA ASN A 110 -11.97 14.30 -4.53
C ASN A 110 -11.53 12.83 -4.70
N THR A 111 -10.24 12.60 -4.95
CA THR A 111 -9.66 11.25 -5.01
C THR A 111 -8.81 10.95 -3.78
N VAL A 112 -8.75 9.67 -3.39
CA VAL A 112 -7.86 9.18 -2.34
C VAL A 112 -6.90 8.17 -2.96
N LEU A 113 -5.63 8.54 -3.03
CA LEU A 113 -4.57 7.71 -3.58
C LEU A 113 -4.13 6.62 -2.57
N LEU A 114 -4.63 5.41 -2.73
CA LEU A 114 -4.36 4.31 -1.82
C LEU A 114 -3.13 3.47 -2.23
N ARG A 115 -2.47 2.90 -1.22
CA ARG A 115 -1.36 1.98 -1.41
C ARG A 115 -1.44 0.78 -0.47
N GLY A 116 -1.35 -0.43 -1.01
CA GLY A 116 -1.23 -1.64 -0.21
C GLY A 116 0.20 -1.88 0.32
N PRO A 117 0.35 -2.92 1.16
CA PRO A 117 1.58 -3.19 1.90
C PRO A 117 2.68 -3.72 0.99
N LYS A 118 3.79 -2.99 0.87
CA LYS A 118 4.98 -3.46 0.14
C LYS A 118 5.73 -4.57 0.86
N ASN A 119 5.84 -4.44 2.19
CA ASN A 119 6.76 -5.24 2.99
C ASN A 119 6.15 -6.57 3.45
N ALA A 120 4.90 -6.87 3.09
CA ALA A 120 4.22 -8.09 3.49
C ALA A 120 4.65 -9.33 2.68
N ARG A 121 5.46 -9.15 1.63
CA ARG A 121 5.93 -10.25 0.76
C ARG A 121 6.91 -11.16 1.51
N GLU A 122 6.91 -12.44 1.15
CA GLU A 122 7.81 -13.43 1.76
C GLU A 122 9.29 -13.08 1.56
N ALA A 123 9.68 -12.63 0.37
CA ALA A 123 11.05 -12.21 0.09
C ALA A 123 11.54 -11.11 1.05
N VAL A 124 10.67 -10.17 1.44
CA VAL A 124 11.04 -9.06 2.34
C VAL A 124 11.31 -9.56 3.77
N LYS A 125 10.73 -10.70 4.17
CA LYS A 125 11.00 -11.30 5.50
C LYS A 125 12.43 -11.81 5.63
N HIS A 126 13.11 -12.05 4.52
CA HIS A 126 14.50 -12.49 4.48
C HIS A 126 15.50 -11.33 4.44
N PHE A 127 15.03 -10.10 4.30
CA PHE A 127 15.87 -8.90 4.29
C PHE A 127 16.05 -8.32 5.70
N GLY A 128 17.11 -7.56 5.89
CA GLY A 128 17.46 -6.91 7.15
C GLY A 128 18.71 -7.50 7.79
N LYS A 129 18.82 -7.40 9.12
CA LYS A 129 19.95 -7.94 9.88
C LYS A 129 20.11 -9.44 9.61
N ALA A 130 21.34 -9.91 9.52
CA ALA A 130 21.61 -11.33 9.26
C ALA A 130 20.94 -12.23 10.32
N PRO A 131 20.39 -13.39 9.93
CA PRO A 131 19.79 -14.33 10.87
C PRO A 131 20.87 -14.87 11.82
N GLY A 132 20.75 -14.55 13.11
CA GLY A 132 21.76 -14.93 14.11
C GLY A 132 22.48 -13.75 14.77
N VAL A 133 22.16 -12.52 14.38
CA VAL A 133 22.55 -11.30 15.10
C VAL A 133 21.54 -11.03 16.23
N PRO A 134 21.96 -10.61 17.44
CA PRO A 134 21.03 -10.24 18.51
C PRO A 134 19.96 -9.23 18.04
N HIS A 135 18.72 -9.44 18.46
CA HIS A 135 17.55 -8.64 18.03
C HIS A 135 17.24 -8.69 16.53
N SER A 136 17.69 -9.75 15.81
CA SER A 136 17.26 -10.01 14.43
C SER A 136 16.00 -10.89 14.39
N HIS A 137 14.99 -10.45 13.65
CA HIS A 137 13.76 -11.23 13.37
C HIS A 137 13.68 -11.70 11.91
N THR A 138 14.80 -11.63 11.19
CA THR A 138 14.90 -12.01 9.79
C THR A 138 14.70 -13.51 9.62
N LYS A 139 13.83 -13.90 8.69
CA LYS A 139 13.56 -15.31 8.37
C LYS A 139 14.81 -15.92 7.72
N PRO A 140 15.37 -17.03 8.23
CA PRO A 140 16.49 -17.71 7.57
C PRO A 140 16.03 -18.43 6.29
N TYR A 141 16.95 -18.59 5.34
CA TYR A 141 16.74 -19.43 4.16
C TYR A 141 17.03 -20.89 4.52
N VAL A 142 15.96 -21.65 4.78
CA VAL A 142 16.06 -23.05 5.22
C VAL A 142 15.51 -23.96 4.13
N ARG A 143 16.17 -25.11 3.90
CA ARG A 143 15.75 -26.12 2.90
C ARG A 143 14.32 -26.62 3.12
N ALA A 144 13.95 -26.91 4.37
CA ALA A 144 12.63 -27.39 4.74
C ALA A 144 12.24 -26.94 6.15
N LYS A 145 10.93 -26.88 6.41
CA LYS A 145 10.43 -26.67 7.78
C LYS A 145 10.55 -27.99 8.55
N GLY A 146 11.14 -27.97 9.74
CA GLY A 146 11.18 -29.15 10.60
C GLY A 146 12.02 -28.98 11.86
N ARG A 147 11.98 -29.98 12.76
CA ARG A 147 12.83 -30.01 13.97
C ARG A 147 14.32 -30.11 13.64
N LYS A 148 14.64 -30.80 12.53
CA LYS A 148 16.01 -31.12 12.10
C LYS A 148 16.71 -29.95 11.41
N PHE A 149 15.98 -28.94 10.94
CA PHE A 149 16.53 -27.84 10.14
C PHE A 149 16.63 -26.55 10.96
N GLU A 150 17.85 -26.10 11.24
CA GLU A 150 18.19 -24.78 11.81
C GLU A 150 17.40 -24.32 13.05
N LYS A 151 17.05 -25.27 13.94
CA LYS A 151 16.31 -25.01 15.21
C LYS A 151 17.09 -25.35 16.49
N ALA A 152 18.36 -25.74 16.39
CA ALA A 152 19.15 -26.21 17.53
C ALA A 152 20.01 -25.07 18.12
N ARG A 153 21.30 -25.02 17.78
CA ARG A 153 22.24 -23.99 18.26
C ARG A 153 21.84 -22.60 17.77
N GLY A 154 21.94 -21.59 18.63
CA GLY A 154 21.59 -20.20 18.30
C GLY A 154 20.09 -19.87 18.34
N ARG A 155 19.22 -20.87 18.53
CA ARG A 155 17.76 -20.69 18.65
C ARG A 155 17.19 -21.09 20.00
N ARG A 156 17.93 -21.87 20.80
CA ARG A 156 17.49 -22.38 22.11
C ARG A 156 18.59 -22.19 23.15
N ASN A 157 18.20 -21.80 24.36
CA ASN A 157 19.13 -21.63 25.48
C ASN A 157 19.86 -22.95 25.81
N SER A 158 19.20 -24.10 25.65
CA SER A 158 19.75 -25.41 26.00
C SER A 158 20.84 -25.95 25.05
N ARG A 159 21.13 -25.26 23.93
CA ARG A 159 22.09 -25.71 22.91
C ARG A 159 23.15 -24.64 22.68
N GLY A 160 23.86 -24.27 23.75
CA GLY A 160 24.99 -23.33 23.74
C GLY A 160 24.57 -21.89 24.01
N PHE A 161 23.83 -21.27 23.08
CA PHE A 161 23.34 -19.90 23.25
C PHE A 161 22.08 -19.66 22.42
N ARG A 162 21.33 -18.61 22.76
CA ARG A 162 20.18 -18.12 22.00
C ARG A 162 20.41 -16.69 21.56
N VAL A 163 20.16 -16.45 20.28
CA VAL A 163 20.12 -15.12 19.66
C VAL A 163 18.72 -14.56 19.75
#